data_AF-A0A2V7EPD2-F1
#
_entry.id   AF-A0A2V7EPD2-F1
#
_cell.length_a   1.000
_cell.length_b   1.000
_cell.length_c   1.000
_cell.angle_alpha   90.00
_cell.angle_beta   90.00
_cell.angle_gamma   90.00
#
_symmetry.space_group_name_H-M   'P 1'
#
loop_
_entity.id
_entity.type
_entity.pdbx_description
1 polymer ?
#
loop_
_entity_poly.entity_id
_entity_poly.type
_entity_poly.pdbx_seq_one_letter_code
_entity_poly.pdbx_strand_id
1 'polypeptide(L)'
;MLAKDIREMTETDINARIAELERERFNLRIASGTRTLDDPLRLRVIRRDVARLKTVLREKIIGIAEAQEGQPPRVRARHVTGRRGRKAATAINRAKRSKRA
;
A
#
# COMPACT_ATOMS: atom_id res chain seq x y z
N MET A 1 -2.97 11.69 9.67
CA MET A 1 -2.75 11.52 11.13
C MET A 1 -1.26 11.39 11.47
N LEU A 2 -0.83 11.74 12.69
CA LEU A 2 0.52 11.44 13.19
C LEU A 2 0.57 10.01 13.73
N ALA A 3 1.74 9.38 13.66
CA ALA A 3 1.92 7.98 14.09
C ALA A 3 1.90 7.82 15.62
N LYS A 4 2.17 8.89 16.37
CA LYS A 4 2.16 8.88 17.85
C LYS A 4 0.74 8.68 18.37
N ASP A 5 -0.20 9.49 17.86
CA ASP A 5 -1.62 9.45 18.22
C ASP A 5 -2.24 8.05 18.03
N ILE A 6 -1.80 7.32 17.00
CA ILE A 6 -2.32 5.98 16.70
C ILE A 6 -1.83 4.92 17.71
N ARG A 7 -0.64 5.11 18.28
CA ARG A 7 -0.04 4.16 19.24
C ARG A 7 -0.71 4.23 20.62
N GLU A 8 -1.19 5.40 21.00
CA GLU A 8 -1.87 5.65 22.27
C GLU A 8 -3.32 5.12 22.29
N MET A 9 -3.92 4.86 21.12
CA MET A 9 -5.27 4.29 20.99
C MET A 9 -5.32 2.81 21.39
N THR A 10 -6.47 2.37 21.91
CA THR A 10 -6.72 0.95 22.18
C THR A 10 -6.93 0.16 20.88
N GLU A 11 -6.81 -1.17 20.93
CA GLU A 11 -6.99 -2.02 19.75
C GLU A 11 -8.43 -1.96 19.20
N THR A 12 -9.41 -1.84 20.09
CA THR A 12 -10.82 -1.67 19.72
C THR A 12 -11.06 -0.36 18.98
N ASP A 13 -10.44 0.72 19.46
CA ASP A 13 -10.58 2.04 18.83
C ASP A 13 -9.90 2.09 17.45
N ILE A 14 -8.74 1.45 17.31
CA ILE A 14 -8.06 1.32 16.02
C ILE A 14 -8.95 0.59 15.00
N ASN A 15 -9.58 -0.52 15.40
CA ASN A 15 -10.49 -1.26 14.54
C ASN A 15 -11.74 -0.46 14.16
N ALA A 16 -12.34 0.24 15.13
CA ALA A 16 -13.48 1.13 14.88
C ALA A 16 -13.11 2.23 13.87
N ARG A 17 -11.93 2.83 14.02
CA ARG A 17 -11.45 3.88 13.13
C ARG A 17 -11.15 3.38 11.72
N ILE A 18 -10.60 2.16 11.59
CA ILE A 18 -10.43 1.51 10.28
C ILE A 18 -11.78 1.37 9.58
N ALA A 19 -12.81 0.88 10.29
CA ALA A 19 -14.13 0.66 9.72
C ALA A 19 -14.81 1.97 9.28
N GLU A 20 -14.59 3.06 10.01
CA GLU A 20 -15.08 4.40 9.66
C GLU A 20 -14.39 4.93 8.39
N LEU A 21 -13.06 4.86 8.35
CA LEU A 21 -12.26 5.33 7.20
C LEU A 21 -12.53 4.50 5.93
N GLU A 22 -12.78 3.20 6.06
CA GLU A 22 -13.13 2.35 4.93
C GLU A 22 -14.53 2.68 4.37
N ARG A 23 -15.49 3.04 5.24
CA ARG A 23 -16.80 3.56 4.81
C ARG A 23 -16.67 4.89 4.08
N GLU A 24 -15.91 5.84 4.63
CA GLU A 24 -15.65 7.14 3.96
C GLU A 24 -15.00 6.93 2.59
N ARG A 25 -14.00 6.05 2.50
CA ARG A 25 -13.34 5.68 1.24
C ARG A 25 -14.30 5.09 0.22
N PHE A 26 -15.23 4.23 0.66
CA PHE A 26 -16.22 3.62 -0.23
C PHE A 26 -17.17 4.67 -0.80
N ASN A 27 -17.67 5.58 0.04
CA ASN A 27 -18.53 6.68 -0.37
C ASN A 27 -17.82 7.59 -1.38
N LEU A 28 -16.57 7.99 -1.12
CA LEU A 28 -15.79 8.81 -2.05
C LEU A 28 -15.53 8.11 -3.38
N ARG A 29 -15.36 6.79 -3.38
CA ARG A 29 -15.14 6.02 -4.61
C ARG A 29 -16.39 5.98 -5.48
N ILE A 30 -17.58 5.83 -4.88
CA ILE A 30 -18.85 5.89 -5.61
C ILE A 30 -19.08 7.31 -6.13
N ALA A 31 -18.89 8.32 -5.28
CA ALA A 31 -19.06 9.72 -5.65
C ALA A 31 -18.15 10.13 -6.82
N SER A 32 -16.90 9.66 -6.83
CA SER A 32 -15.96 9.89 -7.93
C SER A 32 -16.40 9.32 -9.28
N GLY A 33 -17.28 8.32 -9.29
CA GLY A 33 -17.85 7.76 -10.51
C GLY A 33 -19.04 8.56 -11.04
N THR A 34 -19.75 9.26 -10.16
CA THR A 34 -20.93 10.06 -10.50
C THR A 34 -20.57 11.52 -10.80
N ARG A 35 -19.58 12.09 -10.10
CA ARG A 35 -19.16 13.49 -10.24
C ARG A 35 -17.66 13.65 -9.95
N THR A 36 -17.10 14.77 -10.41
CA THR A 36 -15.76 15.20 -9.97
C THR A 36 -15.80 15.45 -8.46
N LEU A 37 -14.83 14.88 -7.73
CA LEU A 37 -14.70 15.10 -6.29
C LEU A 37 -14.18 16.51 -6.02
N ASP A 38 -14.72 17.16 -4.99
CA ASP A 38 -14.24 18.46 -4.52
C ASP A 38 -12.81 18.34 -3.93
N ASP A 39 -12.52 17.22 -3.24
CA ASP A 39 -11.18 16.90 -2.73
C ASP A 39 -10.72 15.50 -3.20
N PRO A 40 -10.02 15.40 -4.34
CA PRO A 40 -9.46 14.14 -4.82
C PRO A 40 -8.26 13.66 -3.98
N LEU A 41 -7.59 14.55 -3.23
CA LEU A 41 -6.46 14.18 -2.37
C LEU A 41 -6.92 13.44 -1.12
N ARG A 42 -8.15 13.67 -0.66
CA ARG A 42 -8.76 12.97 0.47
C ARG A 42 -8.66 11.45 0.34
N LEU A 43 -8.90 10.90 -0.85
CA LEU A 43 -8.78 9.46 -1.12
C LEU A 43 -7.35 8.93 -0.89
N ARG A 44 -6.32 9.75 -1.17
CA ARG A 44 -4.92 9.41 -0.91
C ARG A 44 -4.59 9.47 0.58
N VAL A 45 -5.15 10.44 1.30
CA VAL A 45 -4.98 10.58 2.76
C VAL A 45 -5.60 9.39 3.48
N ILE A 46 -6.85 9.06 3.19
CA ILE A 46 -7.57 7.94 3.83
C ILE A 46 -6.83 6.61 3.60
N ARG A 47 -6.34 6.36 2.37
CA ARG A 47 -5.53 5.15 2.09
C ARG A 47 -4.28 5.05 2.97
N ARG A 48 -3.59 6.18 3.21
CA ARG A 48 -2.40 6.22 4.07
C ARG A 48 -2.75 6.02 5.54
N ASP A 49 -3.83 6.64 6.01
CA ASP A 49 -4.25 6.52 7.40
C ASP A 49 -4.74 5.08 7.71
N VAL A 50 -5.49 4.44 6.82
CA VAL A 50 -5.86 3.01 6.95
C VAL A 50 -4.62 2.11 6.99
N ALA A 51 -3.62 2.37 6.13
CA ALA A 51 -2.39 1.60 6.13
C ALA A 51 -1.62 1.73 7.45
N ARG A 52 -1.50 2.96 7.99
CA ARG A 52 -0.83 3.23 9.27
C ARG A 52 -1.52 2.52 10.44
N LEU A 53 -2.85 2.59 10.51
CA LEU A 53 -3.64 1.91 11.54
C LEU A 53 -3.41 0.39 11.51
N LYS A 54 -3.45 -0.21 10.31
CA LYS A 54 -3.19 -1.65 10.14
C LYS A 54 -1.75 -2.03 10.50
N THR A 55 -0.77 -1.16 10.22
CA THR A 55 0.62 -1.39 10.62
C THR A 55 0.76 -1.39 12.14
N VAL A 56 0.22 -0.39 12.85
CA VAL A 56 0.30 -0.34 14.32
C VAL A 56 -0.43 -1.52 14.97
N LEU A 57 -1.60 -1.89 14.44
CA LEU A 57 -2.31 -3.10 14.90
C LEU A 57 -1.45 -4.36 14.71
N ARG A 58 -0.73 -4.44 13.59
CA ARG A 58 0.21 -5.55 13.36
C ARG A 58 1.43 -5.51 14.28
N GLU A 59 1.98 -4.33 14.57
CA GLU A 59 3.06 -4.15 15.54
C GLU A 59 2.65 -4.66 16.93
N LYS A 60 1.43 -4.32 17.38
CA LYS A 60 0.87 -4.84 18.64
C LYS A 60 0.74 -6.36 18.64
N ILE A 61 0.20 -6.94 17.56
CA ILE A 61 0.09 -8.40 17.43
C ILE A 61 1.47 -9.08 17.43
N ILE A 62 2.47 -8.54 16.73
CA ILE A 62 3.81 -9.12 16.70
C ILE A 62 4.49 -9.02 18.07
N GLY A 63 4.39 -7.88 18.75
CA GLY A 63 4.91 -7.70 20.11
C GLY A 63 4.23 -8.63 21.13
N ILE A 64 2.96 -8.98 20.92
CA ILE A 64 2.25 -10.02 21.69
C ILE A 64 2.67 -11.44 21.24
N ALA A 65 2.94 -11.65 19.94
CA ALA A 65 3.28 -12.95 19.39
C ALA A 65 4.68 -13.45 19.80
N GLU A 66 5.61 -12.55 20.16
CA GLU A 66 6.90 -12.95 20.75
C GLU A 66 6.73 -13.57 22.15
N ALA A 67 5.63 -13.27 22.85
CA ALA A 67 5.31 -13.85 24.17
C ALA A 67 4.60 -15.23 24.11
N GLN A 68 4.18 -15.68 22.92
CA GLN A 68 3.58 -17.00 22.71
C GLN A 68 4.63 -17.90 22.04
N GLU A 69 5.46 -18.55 22.86
CA GLU A 69 6.54 -19.44 22.42
C GLU A 69 6.04 -20.53 21.45
N GLY A 70 6.77 -20.74 20.33
CA GLY A 70 6.76 -22.01 19.61
C GLY A 70 6.81 -22.00 18.07
N GLN A 71 6.57 -20.88 17.38
CA GLN A 71 6.73 -20.86 15.92
C GLN A 71 7.05 -19.47 15.36
N PRO A 72 8.18 -19.29 14.64
CA PRO A 72 8.51 -17.99 14.09
C PRO A 72 7.44 -17.57 13.07
N PRO A 73 7.07 -16.27 13.03
CA PRO A 73 6.11 -15.79 12.06
C PRO A 73 6.67 -16.08 10.67
N ARG A 74 5.94 -16.88 9.89
CA ARG A 74 6.21 -17.11 8.46
C ARG A 74 5.95 -15.81 7.69
N VAL A 75 6.82 -14.81 7.84
CA VAL A 75 6.92 -13.73 6.87
C VAL A 75 7.50 -14.36 5.62
N ARG A 76 6.60 -14.81 4.73
CA ARG A 76 7.00 -15.19 3.38
C ARG A 76 7.69 -13.97 2.78
N ALA A 77 9.02 -14.00 2.70
CA ALA A 77 9.78 -13.09 1.89
C ALA A 77 9.13 -13.11 0.50
N ARG A 78 8.51 -12.00 0.10
CA ARG A 78 7.98 -11.89 -1.26
C ARG A 78 9.16 -12.06 -2.19
N HIS A 79 9.17 -13.17 -2.93
CA HIS A 79 10.05 -13.37 -4.06
C HIS A 79 9.82 -12.19 -5.03
N VAL A 80 10.76 -11.25 -5.11
CA VAL A 80 10.77 -10.24 -6.17
C VAL A 80 11.38 -10.90 -7.40
N THR A 81 10.63 -11.80 -8.04
CA THR A 81 10.96 -12.29 -9.38
C THR A 81 10.55 -11.22 -10.39
N GLY A 82 11.41 -10.21 -10.56
CA GLY A 82 10.99 -9.02 -11.30
C GLY A 82 12.07 -8.12 -11.85
N ARG A 83 13.31 -8.58 -12.06
CA ARG A 83 14.29 -7.84 -12.86
C ARG A 83 14.41 -8.42 -14.27
N ARG A 84 13.30 -8.47 -15.02
CA ARG A 84 13.37 -8.56 -16.49
C ARG A 84 13.44 -7.15 -17.08
N GLY A 85 14.56 -6.49 -16.85
CA GLY A 85 14.96 -5.37 -17.70
C GLY A 85 15.40 -5.91 -19.04
N ARG A 86 14.45 -6.22 -19.93
CA ARG A 86 14.73 -6.42 -21.36
C ARG A 86 15.19 -5.07 -21.94
N LYS A 87 16.50 -4.78 -21.89
CA LYS A 87 17.12 -3.87 -22.85
C LYS A 87 17.70 -4.70 -23.99
N ALA A 88 16.81 -5.23 -24.82
CA ALA A 88 17.15 -5.94 -26.05
C ALA A 88 16.15 -5.53 -27.15
N ALA A 89 16.24 -4.28 -27.61
CA ALA A 89 15.64 -3.80 -28.86
C ALA A 89 16.09 -2.35 -29.17
N THR A 90 17.40 -2.12 -29.30
CA THR A 90 17.91 -0.94 -30.03
C THR A 90 19.17 -1.30 -30.82
N ALA A 91 19.17 -2.49 -31.42
CA ALA A 91 20.28 -2.97 -32.26
C ALA A 91 19.83 -3.41 -33.67
N ILE A 92 18.57 -3.19 -34.04
CA ILE A 92 18.06 -3.52 -35.38
C ILE A 92 17.40 -2.26 -35.95
N ASN A 93 18.24 -1.34 -36.47
CA ASN A 93 17.96 -0.34 -37.51
C ASN A 93 18.98 0.82 -37.53
N ARG A 94 20.28 0.53 -37.34
CA ARG A 94 21.37 1.44 -37.75
C ARG A 94 22.33 0.85 -38.78
N ALA A 95 22.16 -0.43 -39.15
CA ALA A 95 23.00 -1.13 -40.13
C ALA A 95 22.40 -1.22 -41.56
N LYS A 96 21.31 -0.49 -41.85
CA LYS A 96 20.72 -0.37 -43.20
C LYS A 96 20.67 1.08 -43.73
N ARG A 97 21.55 1.95 -43.23
CA ARG A 97 21.72 3.32 -43.74
C ARG A 97 23.13 3.62 -44.27
N SER A 98 24.00 2.61 -44.36
CA SER A 98 25.33 2.70 -44.97
C SER A 98 25.44 1.96 -46.32
N LYS A 99 24.33 1.47 -46.88
CA LYS A 99 24.26 0.92 -48.24
C LYS A 99 22.92 1.28 -48.87
N ARG A 100 22.75 2.55 -49.24
CA ARG A 100 21.86 3.09 -50.29
C ARG A 100 22.10 4.60 -50.36
N ALA A 101 22.60 5.03 -51.53
CA ALA A 101 23.13 6.35 -51.90
C ALA A 101 24.57 6.62 -51.42
#